data_AF-A0A8J5KTR5-F1
#
_entry.id   AF-A0A8J5KTR5-F1
#
_cell.length_a   1.000
_cell.length_b   1.000
_cell.length_c   1.000
_cell.angle_alpha   90.00
_cell.angle_beta   90.00
_cell.angle_gamma   90.00
#
_symmetry.space_group_name_H-M   'P 1'
#
loop_
_entity.id
_entity.type
_entity.pdbx_description
1 polymer ?
#
loop_
_entity_poly.entity_id
_entity_poly.type
_entity_poly.pdbx_seq_one_letter_code
_entity_poly.pdbx_strand_id
1 'polypeptide(L)'
;MKLKCEFFSQRVQHLKKKFYYHFQDYLDLMMSKVTHFNQQVQFLDRQHLLLKFGSVDGGVRMADHHLAFFAVYNMETTEIVAFYQNPSEELYSLFERFYDYFHAKSREPLHANFISSHSNNIYALEHLQIMKSKASSLSQYMKKMLSSLPYTCQSQSPSPYFDLSLFRYDEKLISATDRHRHSTDHPLKFISRRQPNVLKFKIKTGVDSINADGRAKRSSFLFHPYLPLVLSIQQTYMQPTVVNIHVRL
;
A
#
# COMPACT_ATOMS: atom_id res chain seq x y z
N MET A 1 47.09 16.04 -10.28
CA MET A 1 45.91 16.93 -10.53
C MET A 1 45.25 16.70 -11.89
N LYS A 2 45.99 16.55 -13.01
CA LYS A 2 45.43 16.34 -14.37
C LYS A 2 44.58 15.07 -14.54
N LEU A 3 45.01 13.92 -14.01
CA LEU A 3 44.26 12.65 -14.11
C LEU A 3 42.86 12.71 -13.48
N LYS A 4 42.66 13.46 -12.38
CA LYS A 4 41.35 13.63 -11.74
C LYS A 4 40.36 14.44 -12.61
N CYS A 5 40.86 15.41 -13.41
CA CYS A 5 40.01 16.21 -14.30
C CYS A 5 39.57 15.45 -15.56
N GLU A 6 40.42 14.58 -16.12
CA GLU A 6 40.06 13.80 -17.32
C GLU A 6 39.00 12.73 -17.02
N PHE A 7 39.12 12.03 -15.89
CA PHE A 7 38.09 11.11 -15.40
C PHE A 7 36.76 11.82 -15.12
N PHE A 8 36.82 13.06 -14.61
CA PHE A 8 35.64 13.89 -14.37
C PHE A 8 34.97 14.30 -15.69
N SER A 9 35.75 14.72 -16.68
CA SER A 9 35.27 15.11 -18.01
C SER A 9 34.61 13.94 -18.76
N GLN A 10 35.24 12.76 -18.74
CA GLN A 10 34.67 11.55 -19.35
C GLN A 10 33.38 11.08 -18.66
N ARG A 11 33.32 11.15 -17.32
CA ARG A 11 32.08 10.89 -16.56
C ARG A 11 30.97 11.85 -16.94
N VAL A 12 31.25 13.14 -17.05
CA VAL A 12 30.24 14.15 -17.42
C VAL A 12 29.73 13.93 -18.84
N GLN A 13 30.61 13.57 -19.79
CA GLN A 13 30.19 13.24 -21.15
C GLN A 13 29.35 11.96 -21.22
N HIS A 14 29.72 10.93 -20.47
CA HIS A 14 28.95 9.69 -20.38
C HIS A 14 27.57 9.93 -19.76
N LEU A 15 27.49 10.73 -18.69
CA LEU A 15 26.24 11.14 -18.06
C LEU A 15 25.36 11.95 -19.03
N LYS A 16 25.93 12.87 -19.79
CA LYS A 16 25.20 13.62 -20.84
C LYS A 16 24.64 12.68 -21.90
N LYS A 17 25.45 11.76 -22.43
CA LYS A 17 24.96 10.76 -23.41
C LYS A 17 23.83 9.91 -22.86
N LYS A 18 23.95 9.44 -21.61
CA LYS A 18 22.90 8.65 -20.95
C LYS A 18 21.63 9.47 -20.70
N PHE A 19 21.76 10.73 -20.29
CA PHE A 19 20.63 11.64 -20.12
C PHE A 19 19.87 11.86 -21.42
N TYR A 20 20.58 12.21 -22.50
CA TYR A 20 19.93 12.45 -23.80
C TYR A 20 19.33 11.17 -24.40
N TYR A 21 19.94 10.02 -24.14
CA TYR A 21 19.39 8.72 -24.54
C TYR A 21 18.03 8.43 -23.88
N HIS A 22 17.88 8.76 -22.60
CA HIS A 22 16.63 8.58 -21.84
C HIS A 22 15.78 9.84 -21.77
N PHE A 23 16.08 10.88 -22.55
CA PHE A 23 15.43 12.18 -22.43
C PHE A 23 13.92 12.09 -22.68
N GLN A 24 13.52 11.29 -23.66
CA GLN A 24 12.11 11.03 -23.93
C GLN A 24 11.43 10.33 -22.75
N ASP A 25 12.08 9.32 -22.16
CA ASP A 25 11.57 8.63 -20.98
C ASP A 25 11.32 9.62 -19.82
N TYR A 26 12.15 10.66 -19.67
CA TYR A 26 11.98 11.70 -18.66
C TYR A 26 10.88 12.71 -18.99
N LEU A 27 10.69 13.06 -20.27
CA LEU A 27 9.58 13.93 -20.70
C LEU A 27 8.23 13.24 -20.51
N ASP A 28 8.19 11.92 -20.67
CA ASP A 28 6.98 11.11 -20.50
C ASP A 28 6.62 10.88 -19.02
N LEU A 29 7.49 11.27 -18.08
CA LEU A 29 7.20 11.32 -16.63
C LEU A 29 6.28 12.51 -16.33
N MET A 30 5.00 12.32 -16.56
CA MET A 30 3.98 13.30 -16.20
C MET A 30 3.47 13.08 -14.78
N MET A 31 3.36 14.16 -14.00
CA MET A 31 2.38 14.24 -12.89
C MET A 31 0.99 14.22 -13.53
N SER A 32 0.46 13.04 -13.80
CA SER A 32 -0.74 12.91 -14.64
C SER A 32 -1.97 13.51 -13.95
N LYS A 33 -2.66 14.36 -14.72
CA LYS A 33 -3.74 15.28 -14.33
C LYS A 33 -4.97 14.57 -13.76
N VAL A 34 -5.39 15.03 -12.58
CA VAL A 34 -6.77 15.27 -12.05
C VAL A 34 -7.76 14.10 -11.88
N THR A 35 -7.67 12.95 -12.55
CA THR A 35 -8.57 11.79 -12.26
C THR A 35 -7.98 10.77 -11.29
N HIS A 36 -6.65 10.75 -11.14
CA HIS A 36 -5.90 9.86 -10.22
C HIS A 36 -5.00 10.63 -9.22
N PHE A 37 -5.30 11.91 -8.98
CA PHE A 37 -4.46 12.79 -8.16
C PHE A 37 -4.23 12.25 -6.73
N ASN A 38 -5.23 11.55 -6.18
CA ASN A 38 -5.14 10.92 -4.85
C ASN A 38 -4.12 9.76 -4.75
N GLN A 39 -3.57 9.28 -5.86
CA GLN A 39 -2.55 8.21 -5.87
C GLN A 39 -1.16 8.71 -6.29
N GLN A 40 -0.96 10.01 -6.48
CA GLN A 40 0.31 10.58 -6.96
C GLN A 40 0.89 11.67 -6.05
N VAL A 41 0.12 12.20 -5.10
CA VAL A 41 0.57 13.19 -4.11
C VAL A 41 0.10 12.81 -2.72
N GLN A 42 0.96 13.00 -1.72
CA GLN A 42 0.64 12.82 -0.30
C GLN A 42 1.32 13.88 0.55
N PHE A 43 0.64 14.37 1.58
CA PHE A 43 1.29 15.14 2.63
C PHE A 43 2.17 14.24 3.49
N LEU A 44 3.43 14.62 3.67
CA LEU A 44 4.30 14.04 4.70
C LEU A 44 4.14 14.81 6.02
N ASP A 45 4.00 16.12 5.93
CA ASP A 45 3.74 17.02 7.05
C ASP A 45 3.05 18.32 6.56
N ARG A 46 3.12 19.40 7.34
CA ARG A 46 2.49 20.70 7.03
C ARG A 46 3.16 21.44 5.86
N GLN A 47 4.40 21.14 5.55
CA GLN A 47 5.23 21.86 4.58
C GLN A 47 5.67 20.98 3.41
N HIS A 48 5.66 19.65 3.55
CA HIS A 48 6.22 18.74 2.56
C HIS A 48 5.17 17.83 1.90
N LEU A 49 5.25 17.73 0.58
CA LEU A 49 4.52 16.78 -0.25
C LEU A 49 5.46 15.70 -0.77
N LEU A 50 5.04 14.44 -0.67
CA LEU A 50 5.60 13.35 -1.44
C LEU A 50 4.87 13.26 -2.79
N LEU A 51 5.63 13.45 -3.86
CA LEU A 51 5.18 13.36 -5.25
C LEU A 51 5.69 12.06 -5.86
N LYS A 52 4.87 11.38 -6.65
CA LYS A 52 5.26 10.20 -7.42
C LYS A 52 5.11 10.47 -8.91
N PHE A 53 6.21 10.31 -9.63
CA PHE A 53 6.28 10.41 -11.09
C PHE A 53 6.35 9.00 -11.67
N GLY A 54 5.59 8.74 -12.72
CA GLY A 54 5.60 7.48 -13.46
C GLY A 54 5.01 7.66 -14.85
N SER A 55 5.25 6.68 -15.72
CA SER A 55 4.73 6.68 -17.09
C SER A 55 3.19 6.57 -17.11
N VAL A 56 2.57 7.30 -18.05
CA VAL A 56 1.12 7.52 -18.15
C VAL A 56 0.33 6.28 -18.63
N ASP A 57 1.00 5.30 -19.25
CA ASP A 57 0.34 4.12 -19.81
C ASP A 57 0.08 3.03 -18.76
N GLY A 58 -0.99 3.23 -17.98
CA GLY A 58 -1.59 2.22 -17.10
C GLY A 58 -2.35 1.09 -17.83
N GLY A 59 -1.95 0.75 -19.06
CA GLY A 59 -2.65 -0.20 -19.93
C GLY A 59 -1.85 -1.47 -20.21
N VAL A 60 -2.22 -2.57 -19.54
CA VAL A 60 -2.05 -3.98 -19.95
C VAL A 60 -1.03 -4.23 -21.08
N ARG A 61 0.27 -4.35 -20.74
CA ARG A 61 1.24 -5.36 -21.24
C ARG A 61 2.69 -4.99 -20.92
N MET A 62 3.37 -5.90 -20.21
CA MET A 62 4.78 -6.31 -20.39
C MET A 62 5.85 -5.22 -20.55
N ALA A 63 6.45 -4.76 -19.43
CA ALA A 63 7.90 -4.63 -19.25
C ALA A 63 8.24 -4.21 -17.80
N ASP A 64 9.28 -4.80 -17.23
CA ASP A 64 9.70 -4.68 -15.82
C ASP A 64 10.34 -3.32 -15.45
N HIS A 65 10.11 -2.27 -16.26
CA HIS A 65 10.91 -1.04 -16.29
C HIS A 65 10.08 0.25 -16.36
N HIS A 66 8.90 0.31 -15.74
CA HIS A 66 8.34 1.64 -15.45
C HIS A 66 9.21 2.31 -14.39
N LEU A 67 10.11 3.17 -14.86
CA LEU A 67 10.87 4.08 -14.01
C LEU A 67 9.85 4.92 -13.24
N ALA A 68 9.83 4.74 -11.92
CA ALA A 68 9.05 5.57 -11.03
C ALA A 68 10.03 6.38 -10.18
N PHE A 69 9.73 7.65 -10.00
CA PHE A 69 10.52 8.54 -9.17
C PHE A 69 9.63 9.10 -8.06
N PHE A 70 10.25 9.36 -6.92
CA PHE A 70 9.62 10.06 -5.82
C PHE A 70 10.36 11.38 -5.57
N ALA A 71 9.63 12.47 -5.40
CA ALA A 71 10.21 13.73 -4.97
C ALA A 71 9.55 14.20 -3.68
N VAL A 72 10.34 14.83 -2.82
CA VAL A 72 9.82 15.58 -1.67
C VAL A 72 9.84 17.05 -2.05
N TYR A 73 8.66 17.65 -2.12
CA TYR A 73 8.45 19.04 -2.49
C TYR A 73 8.09 19.87 -1.26
N ASN A 74 8.83 20.95 -1.01
CA ASN A 74 8.50 21.91 0.03
C ASN A 74 7.53 22.95 -0.54
N MET A 75 6.34 23.05 0.05
CA MET A 75 5.27 23.95 -0.40
C MET A 75 5.53 25.42 -0.04
N GLU A 76 6.37 25.69 0.96
CA GLU A 76 6.70 27.06 1.39
C GLU A 76 7.83 27.66 0.54
N THR A 77 8.92 26.91 0.34
CA THR A 77 10.06 27.37 -0.47
C THR A 77 9.88 27.10 -1.96
N THR A 78 8.92 26.24 -2.33
CA THR A 78 8.66 25.76 -3.70
C THR A 78 9.81 24.94 -4.32
N GLU A 79 10.64 24.32 -3.48
CA GLU A 79 11.82 23.55 -3.90
C GLU A 79 11.64 22.02 -3.75
N ILE A 80 12.34 21.25 -4.58
CA ILE A 80 12.49 19.80 -4.39
C ILE A 80 13.65 19.55 -3.43
N VAL A 81 13.35 19.08 -2.22
CA VAL A 81 14.35 18.85 -1.16
C VAL A 81 14.98 17.46 -1.24
N ALA A 82 14.30 16.49 -1.85
CA ALA A 82 14.82 15.14 -2.07
C ALA A 82 14.22 14.50 -3.33
N PHE A 83 14.99 13.64 -3.99
CA PHE A 83 14.58 12.94 -5.20
C PHE A 83 15.11 11.50 -5.20
N TYR A 84 14.22 10.53 -5.40
CA TYR A 84 14.50 9.10 -5.27
C TYR A 84 14.04 8.34 -6.52
N GLN A 85 14.91 7.47 -7.05
CA GLN A 85 14.54 6.50 -8.08
C GLN A 85 14.03 5.22 -7.41
N ASN A 86 12.88 4.69 -7.85
CA ASN A 86 12.30 3.46 -7.29
C ASN A 86 12.93 2.20 -7.93
N PRO A 87 13.37 1.19 -7.15
CA PRO A 87 13.45 1.17 -5.69
C PRO A 87 14.67 1.94 -5.15
N SER A 88 14.45 2.71 -4.08
CA SER A 88 15.50 3.40 -3.33
C SER A 88 15.58 2.82 -1.92
N GLU A 89 16.78 2.36 -1.53
CA GLU A 89 17.03 1.84 -0.18
C GLU A 89 16.87 2.92 0.88
N GLU A 90 17.25 4.16 0.56
CA GLU A 90 17.13 5.31 1.46
C GLU A 90 15.65 5.63 1.72
N LEU A 91 14.84 5.76 0.65
CA LEU A 91 13.41 5.98 0.79
C LEU A 91 12.73 4.82 1.52
N TYR A 92 13.12 3.57 1.23
CA TYR A 92 12.61 2.41 1.95
C TYR A 92 12.97 2.46 3.44
N SER A 93 14.18 2.86 3.80
CA SER A 93 14.62 2.97 5.20
C SER A 93 13.85 4.06 5.95
N LEU A 94 13.58 5.20 5.30
CA LEU A 94 12.71 6.26 5.84
C LEU A 94 11.28 5.76 6.02
N PHE A 95 10.73 5.08 5.01
CA PHE A 95 9.40 4.47 5.06
C PHE A 95 9.29 3.44 6.20
N GLU A 96 10.26 2.56 6.35
CA GLU A 96 10.28 1.53 7.40
C GLU A 96 10.37 2.18 8.79
N ARG A 97 11.15 3.25 8.95
CA ARG A 97 11.31 3.95 10.23
C ARG A 97 10.12 4.83 10.61
N PHE A 98 9.51 5.51 9.63
CA PHE A 98 8.49 6.53 9.85
C PHE A 98 7.12 6.16 9.27
N TYR A 99 6.82 4.86 9.17
CA TYR A 99 5.61 4.35 8.52
C TYR A 99 4.31 5.04 8.94
N ASP A 100 4.14 5.29 10.24
CA ASP A 100 2.95 5.95 10.78
C ASP A 100 2.78 7.40 10.32
N TYR A 101 3.86 8.08 9.91
CA TYR A 101 3.81 9.43 9.33
C TYR A 101 3.37 9.42 7.87
N PHE A 102 3.49 8.27 7.18
CA PHE A 102 2.92 8.09 5.85
C PHE A 102 1.41 7.80 5.89
N HIS A 103 0.77 7.78 7.06
CA HIS A 103 -0.65 7.53 7.19
C HIS A 103 -1.31 8.67 7.99
N ALA A 104 -2.57 8.95 7.67
CA ALA A 104 -3.34 9.92 8.43
C ALA A 104 -3.49 9.40 9.87
N LYS A 105 -2.95 10.15 10.83
CA LYS A 105 -3.20 9.87 12.26
C LYS A 105 -4.68 10.10 12.53
N SER A 106 -5.35 9.10 13.12
CA SER A 106 -6.71 9.28 13.59
C SER A 106 -6.76 10.43 14.60
N ARG A 107 -7.78 11.29 14.51
CA ARG A 107 -8.05 12.36 15.49
C ARG A 107 -8.62 11.82 16.81
N GLU A 108 -8.95 10.53 16.83
CA GLU A 108 -9.43 9.81 18.01
C GLU A 108 -8.30 9.65 19.05
N PRO A 109 -8.64 9.52 20.34
CA PRO A 109 -7.64 9.37 21.39
C PRO A 109 -6.77 8.12 21.17
N LEU A 110 -5.53 8.15 21.68
CA LEU A 110 -4.52 7.09 21.52
C LEU A 110 -5.03 5.68 21.86
N HIS A 111 -5.98 5.56 22.80
CA HIS A 111 -6.56 4.29 23.23
C HIS A 111 -7.62 3.71 22.27
N ALA A 112 -8.05 4.48 21.26
CA ALA A 112 -9.02 4.08 20.25
C ALA A 112 -8.38 3.93 18.86
N ASN A 113 -7.05 3.96 18.75
CA ASN A 113 -6.36 3.72 17.49
C ASN A 113 -6.11 2.21 17.29
N PHE A 114 -6.98 1.57 16.51
CA PHE A 114 -6.88 0.14 16.19
C PHE A 114 -6.05 -0.17 14.94
N ILE A 115 -5.49 0.86 14.29
CA ILE A 115 -4.64 0.68 13.10
C ILE A 115 -3.30 0.09 13.55
N SER A 116 -3.08 -1.18 13.21
CA SER A 116 -1.83 -1.88 13.50
C SER A 116 -0.79 -1.60 12.41
N SER A 117 0.39 -1.17 12.83
CA SER A 117 1.58 -0.97 12.01
C SER A 117 2.79 -1.64 12.64
N HIS A 118 3.88 -1.83 11.88
CA HIS A 118 5.12 -2.36 12.45
C HIS A 118 5.80 -1.41 13.43
N SER A 119 5.39 -0.14 13.49
CA SER A 119 5.89 0.83 14.47
C SER A 119 5.15 0.76 15.81
N ASN A 120 3.88 0.33 15.81
CA ASN A 120 3.01 0.36 17.00
C ASN A 120 2.52 -1.02 17.49
N ASN A 121 2.74 -2.09 16.71
CA ASN A 121 2.25 -3.43 17.02
C ASN A 121 3.33 -4.50 16.78
N ILE A 122 3.65 -5.27 17.83
CA ILE A 122 4.69 -6.30 17.80
C ILE A 122 4.41 -7.41 16.77
N TYR A 123 3.14 -7.75 16.55
CA TYR A 123 2.75 -8.82 15.62
C TYR A 123 2.86 -8.35 14.17
N ALA A 124 2.56 -7.08 13.91
CA ALA A 124 2.80 -6.46 12.61
C ALA A 124 4.30 -6.42 12.29
N LEU A 125 5.13 -6.05 13.28
CA LEU A 125 6.58 -6.03 13.15
C LEU A 125 7.16 -7.42 12.86
N GLU A 126 6.74 -8.43 13.62
CA GLU A 126 7.15 -9.82 13.40
C GLU A 126 6.77 -10.31 11.99
N HIS A 127 5.54 -10.01 11.55
CA HIS A 127 5.09 -10.36 10.21
C HIS A 127 5.94 -9.70 9.12
N LEU A 128 6.26 -8.40 9.26
CA LEU A 128 7.14 -7.69 8.34
C LEU A 128 8.52 -8.35 8.28
N GLN A 129 9.13 -8.67 9.43
CA GLN A 129 10.44 -9.32 9.50
C GLN A 129 10.44 -10.69 8.81
N ILE A 130 9.40 -11.50 9.02
CA ILE A 130 9.23 -12.80 8.36
C ILE A 130 9.08 -12.62 6.84
N MET A 131 8.32 -11.62 6.38
CA MET A 131 8.17 -11.36 4.96
C MET A 131 9.50 -10.89 4.33
N LYS A 132 10.25 -10.06 5.05
CA LYS A 132 11.57 -9.55 4.62
C LYS A 132 12.59 -10.67 4.53
N SER A 133 12.62 -11.60 5.49
CA SER A 133 13.56 -12.73 5.50
C SER A 133 13.23 -13.81 4.45
N LYS A 134 11.96 -13.97 4.09
CA LYS A 134 11.50 -14.89 3.03
C LYS A 134 11.63 -14.32 1.61
N ALA A 135 11.96 -13.04 1.46
CA ALA A 135 12.08 -12.41 0.16
C ALA A 135 13.31 -12.94 -0.59
N SER A 136 13.11 -13.43 -1.81
CA SER A 136 14.20 -13.87 -2.70
C SER A 136 15.09 -12.72 -3.15
N SER A 137 14.53 -11.50 -3.25
CA SER A 137 15.24 -10.29 -3.64
C SER A 137 14.77 -9.11 -2.80
N LEU A 138 15.73 -8.46 -2.13
CA LEU A 138 15.47 -7.25 -1.35
C LEU A 138 14.93 -6.12 -2.24
N SER A 139 15.48 -5.97 -3.45
CA SER A 139 15.05 -4.96 -4.43
C SER A 139 13.59 -5.16 -4.86
N GLN A 140 13.18 -6.39 -5.17
CA GLN A 140 11.78 -6.69 -5.52
C GLN A 140 10.84 -6.48 -4.33
N TYR A 141 11.29 -6.85 -3.12
CA TYR A 141 10.53 -6.61 -1.89
C TYR A 141 10.34 -5.11 -1.63
N MET A 142 11.39 -4.30 -1.74
CA MET A 142 11.31 -2.84 -1.61
C MET A 142 10.39 -2.23 -2.67
N LYS A 143 10.52 -2.63 -3.93
CA LYS A 143 9.63 -2.20 -5.03
C LYS A 143 8.17 -2.49 -4.69
N LYS A 144 7.88 -3.67 -4.12
CA LYS A 144 6.53 -4.05 -3.67
C LYS A 144 6.05 -3.19 -2.50
N MET A 145 6.87 -2.96 -1.48
CA MET A 145 6.48 -2.14 -0.32
C MET A 145 6.23 -0.68 -0.73
N LEU A 146 7.16 -0.07 -1.48
CA LEU A 146 7.06 1.30 -1.95
C LEU A 146 6.00 1.51 -3.04
N SER A 147 5.52 0.45 -3.68
CA SER A 147 4.45 0.55 -4.70
C SER A 147 3.16 1.17 -4.16
N SER A 148 2.92 1.02 -2.86
CA SER A 148 1.76 1.55 -2.15
C SER A 148 1.81 3.06 -1.94
N LEU A 149 3.00 3.68 -2.01
CA LEU A 149 3.13 5.12 -1.89
C LEU A 149 2.72 5.80 -3.19
N PRO A 150 2.14 7.01 -3.09
CA PRO A 150 1.58 7.62 -1.89
C PRO A 150 0.27 6.96 -1.40
N TYR A 151 0.04 6.95 -0.09
CA TYR A 151 -1.19 6.38 0.50
C TYR A 151 -2.38 7.31 0.35
N THR A 152 -3.55 6.72 0.08
CA THR A 152 -4.83 7.44 0.17
C THR A 152 -5.27 7.55 1.64
N CYS A 153 -5.81 8.71 2.02
CA CYS A 153 -6.24 8.98 3.41
C CYS A 153 -7.37 8.06 3.90
N GLN A 154 -8.07 7.37 3.00
CA GLN A 154 -9.14 6.40 3.32
C GLN A 154 -8.68 4.95 3.15
N SER A 155 -7.38 4.70 2.96
CA SER A 155 -6.91 3.35 2.63
C SER A 155 -7.01 2.36 3.78
N GLN A 156 -7.05 2.78 5.06
CA GLN A 156 -7.01 1.87 6.21
C GLN A 156 -8.23 2.02 7.12
N SER A 157 -8.86 0.90 7.44
CA SER A 157 -9.97 0.82 8.38
C SER A 157 -9.46 0.94 9.82
N PRO A 158 -9.98 1.90 10.63
CA PRO A 158 -9.64 2.04 12.04
C PRO A 158 -10.47 1.10 12.94
N SER A 159 -10.99 0.01 12.41
CA SER A 159 -11.86 -0.89 13.16
C SER A 159 -11.07 -1.80 14.11
N PRO A 160 -11.58 -2.05 15.34
CA PRO A 160 -10.95 -2.96 16.32
C PRO A 160 -10.83 -4.40 15.82
N TYR A 161 -11.60 -4.78 14.81
CA TYR A 161 -11.49 -6.10 14.18
C TYR A 161 -10.16 -6.32 13.45
N PHE A 162 -9.47 -5.25 13.06
CA PHE A 162 -8.17 -5.29 12.40
C PHE A 162 -6.99 -5.06 13.33
N ASP A 163 -7.24 -4.94 14.64
CA ASP A 163 -6.16 -4.87 15.62
C ASP A 163 -5.49 -6.25 15.75
N LEU A 164 -4.23 -6.33 15.33
CA LEU A 164 -3.43 -7.54 15.36
C LEU A 164 -3.08 -7.99 16.78
N SER A 165 -3.29 -7.15 17.80
CA SER A 165 -3.18 -7.53 19.21
C SER A 165 -4.42 -8.26 19.73
N LEU A 166 -5.58 -8.06 19.09
CA LEU A 166 -6.85 -8.69 19.48
C LEU A 166 -7.09 -9.99 18.70
N PHE A 167 -6.87 -9.95 17.39
CA PHE A 167 -7.25 -11.04 16.50
C PHE A 167 -6.12 -11.52 15.59
N ARG A 168 -6.16 -12.81 15.27
CA ARG A 168 -5.42 -13.45 14.20
C ARG A 168 -6.41 -13.82 13.11
N TYR A 169 -6.14 -13.38 11.89
CA TYR A 169 -6.92 -13.67 10.68
C TYR A 169 -5.97 -13.83 9.49
N ASP A 170 -6.49 -14.31 8.36
CA ASP A 170 -5.71 -14.45 7.13
C ASP A 170 -5.69 -13.13 6.34
N GLU A 171 -4.55 -12.44 6.39
CA GLU A 171 -4.33 -11.15 5.70
C GLU A 171 -4.48 -11.21 4.18
N LYS A 172 -4.35 -12.40 3.57
CA LYS A 172 -4.57 -12.57 2.14
C LYS A 172 -6.04 -12.39 1.78
N LEU A 173 -6.92 -12.85 2.67
CA LEU A 173 -8.37 -12.83 2.48
C LEU A 173 -9.00 -11.53 2.94
N ILE A 174 -8.46 -10.94 4.01
CA ILE A 174 -9.00 -9.72 4.61
C ILE A 174 -7.90 -8.85 5.21
N SER A 175 -7.98 -7.53 5.09
CA SER A 175 -7.00 -6.61 5.69
C SER A 175 -7.66 -5.31 6.10
N ALA A 176 -6.98 -4.55 6.98
CA ALA A 176 -7.36 -3.17 7.27
C ALA A 176 -7.38 -2.30 6.00
N THR A 177 -6.53 -2.61 5.00
CA THR A 177 -6.51 -1.85 3.76
C THR A 177 -7.76 -2.10 2.91
N ASP A 178 -8.45 -1.04 2.50
CA ASP A 178 -9.62 -1.10 1.63
C ASP A 178 -9.20 -1.48 0.19
N ARG A 179 -9.34 -2.76 -0.14
CA ARG A 179 -9.05 -3.33 -1.46
C ARG A 179 -10.03 -4.45 -1.78
N HIS A 180 -10.48 -4.49 -3.03
CA HIS A 180 -11.18 -5.67 -3.56
C HIS A 180 -10.24 -6.87 -3.63
N ARG A 181 -10.69 -8.00 -3.11
CA ARG A 181 -9.95 -9.27 -3.06
C ARG A 181 -10.72 -10.36 -3.77
N HIS A 182 -10.05 -11.43 -4.17
CA HIS A 182 -10.74 -12.62 -4.65
C HIS A 182 -11.66 -13.15 -3.53
N SER A 183 -12.91 -13.43 -3.88
CA SER A 183 -13.85 -13.96 -2.90
C SER A 183 -13.43 -15.36 -2.46
N THR A 184 -13.63 -15.69 -1.19
CA THR A 184 -13.48 -17.04 -0.68
C THR A 184 -14.81 -17.68 -0.36
N ASP A 185 -14.92 -18.97 -0.63
CA ASP A 185 -16.05 -19.79 -0.19
C ASP A 185 -15.93 -20.18 1.28
N HIS A 186 -14.70 -20.25 1.79
CA HIS A 186 -14.46 -20.51 3.20
C HIS A 186 -14.75 -19.28 4.08
N PRO A 187 -15.33 -19.48 5.27
CA PRO A 187 -15.62 -18.39 6.19
C PRO A 187 -14.31 -17.75 6.71
N LEU A 188 -14.30 -16.43 6.78
CA LEU A 188 -13.21 -15.68 7.39
C LEU A 188 -13.21 -15.94 8.90
N LYS A 189 -12.09 -16.40 9.46
CA LYS A 189 -11.97 -16.74 10.87
C LYS A 189 -11.18 -15.66 11.61
N PHE A 190 -11.73 -15.19 12.73
CA PHE A 190 -11.05 -14.30 13.65
C PHE A 190 -10.76 -15.05 14.95
N ILE A 191 -9.50 -15.40 15.15
CA ILE A 191 -9.02 -16.19 16.28
C ILE A 191 -8.45 -15.23 17.32
N SER A 192 -8.73 -15.46 18.60
CA SER A 192 -8.18 -14.67 19.71
C SER A 192 -6.66 -14.74 19.71
N ARG A 193 -5.99 -13.60 19.87
CA ARG A 193 -4.55 -13.56 20.14
C ARG A 193 -4.22 -13.86 21.60
N ARG A 194 -5.07 -13.40 22.53
CA ARG A 194 -4.89 -13.63 23.98
C ARG A 194 -5.04 -15.10 24.38
N GLN A 195 -5.88 -15.85 23.67
CA GLN A 195 -6.13 -17.27 23.94
C GLN A 195 -5.89 -18.06 22.65
N PRO A 196 -4.78 -18.81 22.55
CA PRO A 196 -4.47 -19.54 21.34
C PRO A 196 -5.59 -20.53 21.00
N ASN A 197 -5.86 -20.69 19.70
CA ASN A 197 -6.87 -21.60 19.14
C ASN A 197 -8.33 -21.32 19.52
N VAL A 198 -8.63 -20.19 20.19
CA VAL A 198 -10.01 -19.79 20.48
C VAL A 198 -10.57 -18.97 19.31
N LEU A 199 -11.45 -19.58 18.52
CA LEU A 199 -12.22 -18.87 17.50
C LEU A 199 -13.19 -17.90 18.18
N LYS A 200 -13.06 -16.59 17.91
CA LYS A 200 -13.96 -15.57 18.49
C LYS A 200 -15.21 -15.38 17.66
N PHE A 201 -15.06 -15.31 16.34
CA PHE A 201 -16.18 -15.26 15.41
C PHE A 201 -15.71 -15.62 14.00
N LYS A 202 -16.67 -15.86 13.11
CA LYS A 202 -16.42 -16.08 11.69
C LYS A 202 -17.40 -15.27 10.85
N ILE A 203 -16.93 -14.75 9.72
CA ILE A 203 -17.77 -14.05 8.75
C ILE A 203 -17.99 -14.99 7.57
N LYS A 204 -19.24 -15.35 7.31
CA LYS A 204 -19.63 -16.12 6.14
C LYS A 204 -20.03 -15.15 5.05
N THR A 205 -19.39 -15.21 3.90
CA THR A 205 -19.72 -14.38 2.73
C THR A 205 -20.96 -14.87 1.98
N GLY A 206 -21.77 -15.77 2.56
CA GLY A 206 -23.11 -16.09 2.07
C GLY A 206 -23.17 -16.81 0.71
N VAL A 207 -22.16 -17.60 0.36
CA VAL A 207 -22.16 -18.39 -0.89
C VAL A 207 -22.76 -19.77 -0.62
N ASP A 208 -24.08 -19.85 -0.38
CA ASP A 208 -24.82 -21.12 -0.49
C ASP A 208 -25.35 -21.33 -1.92
N SER A 209 -24.87 -20.56 -2.90
CA SER A 209 -25.30 -20.67 -4.30
C SER A 209 -24.68 -21.91 -4.95
N ILE A 210 -25.52 -22.92 -5.15
CA ILE A 210 -25.37 -24.22 -5.84
C ILE A 210 -24.71 -24.17 -7.24
N ASN A 211 -24.33 -23.00 -7.77
CA ASN A 211 -23.64 -22.89 -9.05
C ASN A 211 -22.22 -22.34 -8.85
N ALA A 212 -21.28 -23.27 -8.79
CA ALA A 212 -19.85 -23.03 -9.00
C ALA A 212 -19.59 -22.66 -10.47
N ASP A 213 -20.22 -21.59 -10.95
CA ASP A 213 -19.84 -21.00 -12.21
C ASP A 213 -18.49 -20.32 -11.93
N GLY A 214 -17.41 -20.86 -12.51
CA GLY A 214 -16.00 -20.51 -12.23
C GLY A 214 -15.59 -19.06 -12.59
N ARG A 215 -16.52 -18.12 -12.51
CA ARG A 215 -16.33 -16.70 -12.74
C ARG A 215 -15.61 -16.07 -11.56
N ALA A 216 -14.66 -15.18 -11.85
CA ALA A 216 -13.92 -14.44 -10.84
C ALA A 216 -14.87 -13.53 -10.04
N LYS A 217 -15.09 -13.89 -8.78
CA LYS A 217 -15.86 -13.11 -7.80
C LYS A 217 -14.91 -12.25 -6.97
N ARG A 218 -15.26 -10.98 -6.77
CA ARG A 218 -14.50 -10.02 -5.95
C ARG A 218 -15.29 -9.69 -4.69
N SER A 219 -14.62 -9.69 -3.54
CA SER A 219 -15.20 -9.30 -2.26
C SER A 219 -14.45 -8.10 -1.68
N SER A 220 -15.19 -7.16 -1.08
CA SER A 220 -14.66 -6.15 -0.16
C SER A 220 -15.42 -6.20 1.16
N PHE A 221 -14.78 -5.73 2.23
CA PHE A 221 -15.35 -5.74 3.56
C PHE A 221 -15.20 -4.37 4.20
N LEU A 222 -16.30 -3.83 4.71
CA LEU A 222 -16.33 -2.57 5.43
C LEU A 222 -16.68 -2.86 6.89
N PHE A 223 -15.69 -2.70 7.76
CA PHE A 223 -15.88 -2.85 9.20
C PHE A 223 -16.21 -1.51 9.81
N HIS A 224 -17.26 -1.48 10.62
CA HIS A 224 -17.61 -0.27 11.35
C HIS A 224 -16.53 0.01 12.40
N PRO A 225 -16.11 1.27 12.60
CA PRO A 225 -15.04 1.62 13.54
C PRO A 225 -15.34 1.35 15.03
N TYR A 226 -16.60 1.10 15.41
CA TYR A 226 -17.02 1.05 16.82
C TYR A 226 -18.15 0.05 17.05
N LEU A 227 -19.15 0.04 16.15
CA LEU A 227 -20.25 -0.88 16.24
C LEU A 227 -19.80 -2.29 15.82
N PRO A 228 -20.42 -3.35 16.38
CA PRO A 228 -20.14 -4.72 16.01
C PRO A 228 -20.80 -5.10 14.67
N LEU A 229 -20.51 -4.31 13.64
CA LEU A 229 -21.15 -4.30 12.34
C LEU A 229 -20.09 -4.44 11.24
N VAL A 230 -20.34 -5.36 10.30
CA VAL A 230 -19.50 -5.54 9.12
C VAL A 230 -20.39 -5.65 7.89
N LEU A 231 -20.03 -4.97 6.81
CA LEU A 231 -20.64 -5.14 5.51
C LEU A 231 -19.70 -5.96 4.64
N SER A 232 -20.19 -7.03 4.01
CA SER A 232 -19.46 -7.71 2.94
C SER A 232 -20.13 -7.42 1.61
N ILE A 233 -19.36 -6.92 0.65
CA ILE A 233 -19.83 -6.55 -0.68
C ILE A 233 -19.19 -7.52 -1.67
N GLN A 234 -20.02 -8.24 -2.42
CA GLN A 234 -19.59 -9.21 -3.42
C GLN A 234 -20.00 -8.76 -4.81
N GLN A 235 -19.04 -8.73 -5.71
CA GLN A 235 -19.20 -8.35 -7.10
C GLN A 235 -18.83 -9.53 -7.99
N THR A 236 -19.78 -9.95 -8.82
CA THR A 236 -19.58 -11.00 -9.82
C THR A 236 -19.88 -10.38 -11.19
N TYR A 237 -19.05 -10.69 -12.19
CA TYR A 237 -19.24 -10.14 -13.54
C TYR A 237 -20.64 -10.47 -14.08
N MET A 238 -21.35 -9.43 -14.56
CA MET A 238 -22.72 -9.52 -15.09
C MET A 238 -23.77 -10.02 -14.09
N GLN A 239 -23.53 -9.87 -12.78
CA GLN A 239 -24.52 -10.15 -11.73
C GLN A 239 -24.70 -8.94 -10.81
N PRO A 240 -25.88 -8.81 -10.16
CA PRO A 240 -26.09 -7.76 -9.18
C PRO A 240 -25.08 -7.88 -8.03
N THR A 241 -24.67 -6.73 -7.50
CA THR A 241 -23.81 -6.69 -6.31
C THR A 241 -24.59 -7.22 -5.12
N VAL A 242 -24.05 -8.21 -4.43
CA VAL A 242 -24.64 -8.77 -3.20
C VAL A 242 -24.00 -8.10 -2.01
N VAL A 243 -24.81 -7.56 -1.10
CA VAL A 243 -24.34 -6.93 0.14
C VAL A 243 -24.94 -7.69 1.31
N ASN A 244 -24.07 -8.25 2.17
CA ASN A 244 -24.49 -8.89 3.40
C ASN A 244 -24.09 -8.04 4.60
N ILE A 245 -25.01 -7.96 5.57
CA ILE A 245 -24.81 -7.25 6.83
C ILE A 245 -24.54 -8.30 7.91
N HIS A 246 -23.39 -8.20 8.56
CA HIS A 246 -22.99 -9.06 9.66
C HIS A 246 -23.04 -8.25 10.95
N VAL A 247 -23.94 -8.62 11.85
CA VAL A 247 -24.06 -8.01 13.18
C VAL A 247 -23.63 -9.04 14.21
N ARG A 248 -22.73 -8.64 15.11
CA ARG A 248 -22.37 -9.44 16.27
C ARG A 248 -23.09 -8.88 17.50
N LEU A 249 -24.12 -9.60 17.93
CA LEU A 249 -24.85 -9.36 19.18
C LEU A 249 -24.06 -9.91 20.38
#